data_AF-A3PE43-F1
#
_entry.id   AF-A3PE43-F1
#
_cell.length_a   1.000
_cell.length_b   1.000
_cell.length_c   1.000
_cell.angle_alpha   90.00
_cell.angle_beta   90.00
_cell.angle_gamma   90.00
#
_symmetry.space_group_name_H-M   'P 1'
#
loop_
_entity.id
_entity.type
_entity.pdbx_description
1 polymer ?
#
loop_
_entity_poly.entity_id
_entity_poly.type
_entity_poly.pdbx_seq_one_letter_code
_entity_poly.pdbx_strand_id
1 'polypeptide(L)' 'MYLLIKKIFFAASINIFFLLVIFIVIQNSASKSKVNFIIGETIELPTSFIFGSSLISGSFLGTFLPFFFKRY' A
#
# COMPACT_ATOMS: atom_id res chain seq x y z
N MET A 1 14.53 9.87 -22.31
CA MET A 1 13.05 9.76 -22.20
C MET A 1 12.56 8.32 -22.10
N TYR A 2 12.93 7.42 -23.02
CA TYR A 2 12.46 6.01 -23.01
C TYR A 2 12.62 5.28 -21.66
N LEU A 3 13.80 5.38 -21.02
CA LEU A 3 14.06 4.75 -19.72
C LEU A 3 13.17 5.28 -18.58
N LEU A 4 12.86 6.58 -18.61
CA LEU A 4 12.03 7.23 -17.60
C LEU A 4 10.56 6.81 -17.76
N ILE A 5 10.08 6.75 -19.00
CA ILE A 5 8.73 6.25 -19.33
C ILE A 5 8.59 4.77 -18.92
N LYS A 6 9.58 3.92 -19.24
CA LYS A 6 9.60 2.51 -18.82
C LYS A 6 9.53 2.35 -17.31
N LYS A 7 10.25 3.19 -16.56
CA LYS A 7 10.25 3.18 -15.09
C LYS A 7 8.89 3.57 -14.52
N ILE A 8 8.27 4.63 -15.04
CA ILE A 8 6.94 5.08 -14.60
C ILE A 8 5.89 4.01 -14.92
N PHE A 9 5.93 3.43 -16.13
CA PHE A 9 5.01 2.38 -16.53
C PHE A 9 5.09 1.17 -15.60
N PHE A 10 6.31 0.68 -15.32
CA PHE A 10 6.52 -0.44 -14.40
C PHE A 10 6.03 -0.15 -12.98
N ALA A 11 6.31 1.05 -12.47
CA ALA A 11 5.84 1.48 -11.15
C ALA A 11 4.29 1.54 -11.11
N ALA A 12 3.65 2.07 -12.15
CA ALA A 12 2.19 2.10 -12.24
C ALA A 12 1.59 0.68 -12.26
N SER A 13 2.16 -0.24 -13.05
CA SER A 13 1.70 -1.63 -13.13
C SER A 13 1.78 -2.34 -11.77
N ILE A 14 2.88 -2.18 -11.03
CA ILE A 14 3.02 -2.79 -9.69
C ILE A 14 1.99 -2.21 -8.72
N ASN A 15 1.81 -0.89 -8.70
CA ASN A 15 0.85 -0.25 -7.79
C ASN A 15 -0.60 -0.68 -8.10
N ILE A 16 -0.96 -0.79 -9.38
CA ILE A 16 -2.28 -1.30 -9.81
C ILE A 16 -2.45 -2.77 -9.39
N PHE A 17 -1.43 -3.60 -9.58
CA PHE A 17 -1.47 -5.00 -9.15
C PHE A 17 -1.71 -5.11 -7.64
N PHE A 18 -0.97 -4.35 -6.82
CA PHE A 18 -1.20 -4.33 -5.38
C PHE A 18 -2.59 -3.82 -5.00
N LEU A 19 -3.12 -2.80 -5.69
CA LEU A 19 -4.48 -2.32 -5.47
C LEU A 19 -5.52 -3.45 -5.70
N LEU A 20 -5.37 -4.22 -6.78
CA LEU A 20 -6.27 -5.31 -7.12
C LEU A 20 -6.21 -6.46 -6.10
N VAL A 21 -5.00 -6.85 -5.69
CA VAL A 21 -4.81 -7.88 -4.65
C VAL A 21 -5.46 -7.44 -3.34
N ILE A 22 -5.31 -6.18 -2.96
CA ILE A 22 -5.91 -5.62 -1.74
C ILE A 22 -7.44 -5.67 -1.79
N PHE A 23 -8.07 -5.33 -2.92
CA PHE A 23 -9.53 -5.45 -3.05
C PHE A 23 -10.02 -6.87 -2.81
N ILE A 24 -9.33 -7.87 -3.39
CA ILE A 24 -9.69 -9.28 -3.22
C ILE A 24 -9.51 -9.69 -1.75
N VAL A 25 -8.39 -9.32 -1.13
CA VAL A 25 -8.07 -9.70 0.26
C VAL A 25 -9.00 -9.01 1.26
N ILE A 26 -9.38 -7.74 1.03
CA ILE A 26 -10.36 -7.03 1.86
C ILE A 26 -11.72 -7.70 1.81
N GLN A 27 -12.21 -8.01 0.61
CA GLN A 27 -13.54 -8.61 0.43
C GLN A 27 -13.62 -10.05 0.99
N ASN A 28 -12.54 -10.83 0.88
CA ASN A 28 -12.51 -12.22 1.34
C ASN A 28 -12.12 -12.40 2.81
N SER A 29 -11.94 -11.30 3.57
CA SER A 29 -11.54 -11.39 4.98
C SER A 29 -12.73 -11.55 5.90
N ALA A 30 -12.89 -12.76 6.45
CA ALA A 30 -13.85 -13.03 7.51
C ALA A 30 -13.37 -12.52 8.89
N SER A 31 -12.05 -12.39 9.09
CA SER A 31 -11.47 -11.97 10.37
C SER A 31 -11.41 -10.44 10.48
N LYS A 32 -12.04 -9.92 11.53
CA LYS A 32 -12.01 -8.51 11.92
C LYS A 32 -11.24 -8.36 13.23
N SER A 33 -10.49 -7.28 13.35
CA SER A 33 -9.75 -6.92 14.56
C SER A 33 -10.14 -5.52 15.01
N LYS A 34 -10.23 -5.34 16.32
CA LYS A 34 -10.43 -4.02 16.94
C LYS A 34 -9.11 -3.27 16.90
N VAL A 35 -9.10 -2.13 16.23
CA VAL A 35 -7.93 -1.25 16.15
C VAL A 35 -8.32 0.18 16.47
N ASN A 36 -7.41 0.86 17.16
CA ASN A 36 -7.53 2.29 17.46
C ASN A 36 -7.22 3.06 16.17
N PHE A 37 -8.26 3.41 15.40
CA PHE A 37 -8.10 4.00 14.08
C PHE A 37 -7.75 5.49 14.16
N ILE A 38 -8.39 6.19 15.09
CA ILE A 38 -8.11 7.58 15.50
C ILE A 38 -7.93 7.54 17.01
N ILE A 39 -7.05 8.37 17.58
CA ILE A 39 -6.75 8.39 19.02
C ILE A 39 -8.04 8.38 19.85
N GLY A 40 -8.29 7.26 20.54
CA GLY A 40 -9.44 7.08 21.43
C GLY A 40 -10.66 6.42 20.78
N GLU A 41 -10.63 6.19 19.46
CA GLU A 41 -11.68 5.54 18.69
C GLU A 41 -11.24 4.17 18.20
N THR A 42 -11.78 3.13 18.84
CA THR A 42 -11.57 1.74 18.43
C THR A 42 -12.67 1.30 17.50
N ILE A 43 -12.32 0.88 16.29
CA ILE A 43 -13.26 0.33 15.31
C ILE A 43 -12.83 -1.09 14.90
N GLU A 44 -13.81 -1.91 14.54
CA GLU A 44 -13.56 -3.25 13.99
C GLU A 44 -13.27 -3.14 12.50
N LEU A 45 -12.01 -3.36 12.14
CA LEU A 45 -11.58 -3.39 10.75
C LEU A 45 -11.18 -4.80 10.33
N PRO A 46 -11.44 -5.20 9.07
CA PRO A 46 -10.89 -6.43 8.53
C PRO A 46 -9.36 -6.44 8.67
N THR A 47 -8.78 -7.55 9.09
CA THR A 47 -7.31 -7.68 9.21
C THR A 47 -6.62 -7.45 7.86
N SER A 48 -7.26 -7.87 6.77
CA SER A 48 -6.91 -7.56 5.39
C SER A 48 -6.80 -6.06 5.08
N PHE A 49 -7.64 -5.22 5.68
CA PHE A 49 -7.58 -3.78 5.49
C PHE A 49 -6.31 -3.20 6.11
N ILE A 50 -5.91 -3.68 7.29
CA ILE A 50 -4.69 -3.28 7.98
C ILE A 50 -3.45 -3.70 7.16
N PHE A 51 -3.43 -4.94 6.66
CA PHE A 51 -2.35 -5.39 5.78
C PHE A 51 -2.31 -4.61 4.47
N GLY A 52 -3.46 -4.37 3.84
CA GLY A 52 -3.54 -3.61 2.59
C GLY A 52 -3.05 -2.18 2.74
N SER A 53 -3.43 -1.49 3.82
CA SER A 53 -2.96 -0.12 4.07
C SER A 53 -1.44 -0.06 4.30
N SER A 54 -0.87 -1.07 4.98
CA SER A 54 0.59 -1.17 5.17
C SER A 54 1.34 -1.40 3.85
N LEU A 55 0.79 -2.21 2.93
CA LEU A 55 1.37 -2.46 1.60
C LEU A 55 1.33 -1.20 0.73
N ILE A 56 0.21 -0.47 0.72
CA ILE A 56 0.10 0.79 -0.03
C ILE A 56 1.07 1.83 0.53
N SER A 57 1.12 1.98 1.85
CA SER A 57 2.03 2.91 2.52
C SER A 57 3.50 2.58 2.23
N GLY A 58 3.87 1.29 2.28
CA GLY A 58 5.20 0.81 1.92
C GLY A 58 5.56 1.06 0.45
N SER A 59 4.62 0.87 -0.48
CA SER A 59 4.83 1.15 -1.91
C SER A 59 5.05 2.65 -2.17
N PHE A 60 4.28 3.51 -1.49
CA PHE A 60 4.48 4.96 -1.50
C PHE A 60 5.86 5.33 -0.95
N LEU A 61 6.20 4.86 0.26
CA LEU A 61 7.49 5.10 0.89
C LEU A 61 8.65 4.62 0.02
N GLY A 62 8.58 3.41 -0.55
CA GLY A 62 9.62 2.87 -1.42
C GLY A 62 9.82 3.66 -2.71
N THR A 63 8.77 4.35 -3.19
CA THR A 63 8.88 5.27 -4.34
C THR A 63 9.63 6.56 -3.97
N PHE A 64 9.42 7.09 -2.76
CA PHE A 64 10.04 8.34 -2.29
C PHE A 64 11.39 8.14 -1.58
N LEU A 65 11.67 6.98 -1.00
CA LEU A 65 12.92 6.67 -0.27
C LEU A 65 14.18 7.02 -1.08
N PRO A 66 14.27 6.70 -2.39
CA PRO A 66 15.44 7.04 -3.19
C PRO A 66 15.65 8.54 -3.38
N PHE A 67 14.64 9.39 -3.17
CA PHE A 67 14.81 10.85 -3.21
C PHE A 67 15.54 11.36 -1.95
N PHE A 68 15.26 10.75 -0.80
CA PHE A 68 15.88 11.12 0.48
C PHE A 68 17.28 10.49 0.67
N PHE A 69 17.50 9.29 0.15
CA PHE A 69 18.75 8.54 0.31
C PHE A 69 19.61 8.51 -0.96
N LYS A 70 19.37 9.41 -1.93
CA LYS A 70 20.26 9.52 -3.10
C LYS A 70 21.62 10.04 -2.64
N ARG A 71 22.53 9.11 -2.34
CA ARG A 71 23.94 9.36 -2.12
C ARG A 71 24.55 9.75 -3.47
N TYR A 72 25.18 10.92 -3.51
CA TYR A 72 26.01 11.38 -4.62
C TYR A 72 27.05 10.32 -4.99
#